data_AF-A0A6L6JNB7-F1
#
_entry.id   AF-A0A6L6JNB7-F1
#
_cell.length_a   1.000
_cell.length_b   1.000
_cell.length_c   1.000
_cell.angle_alpha   90.00
_cell.angle_beta   90.00
_cell.angle_gamma   90.00
#
_symmetry.space_group_name_H-M   'P 1'
#
loop_
_entity.id
_entity.type
_entity.pdbx_description
1 polymer ?
#
loop_
_entity_poly.entity_id
_entity_poly.type
_entity_poly.pdbx_seq_one_letter_code
_entity_poly.pdbx_strand_id
1 'polypeptide(L)'
;MSKTYELNAEQLEELRRCATIMVEADNLEQLSWDDAWAGIYPQEPTDEQIEAELSALKTKAERILGGSYDFEREHDTFRDIIRLKHLEDCKTIDIWMNEPVMDEESFDE
;
A
#
# COMPACT_ATOMS: atom_id res chain seq x y z
N MET A 1 8.75 -16.70 -16.96
CA MET A 1 8.58 -17.20 -15.58
C MET A 1 8.60 -15.98 -14.69
N SER A 2 7.48 -15.64 -14.05
CA SER A 2 7.46 -14.54 -13.07
C SER A 2 8.36 -14.94 -11.91
N LYS A 3 9.39 -14.14 -11.61
CA LYS A 3 10.17 -14.33 -10.38
C LYS A 3 9.30 -13.79 -9.25
N THR A 4 8.75 -14.66 -8.43
CA THR A 4 8.18 -14.25 -7.15
C THR A 4 9.32 -13.73 -6.30
N TYR A 5 9.29 -12.43 -5.96
CA TYR A 5 10.22 -11.86 -5.01
C TYR A 5 9.84 -12.34 -3.61
N GLU A 6 10.79 -12.84 -2.83
CA GLU A 6 10.53 -13.27 -1.46
C GLU A 6 10.85 -12.12 -0.50
N LEU A 7 9.84 -11.66 0.22
CA LEU A 7 9.97 -10.56 1.18
C LEU A 7 10.73 -11.02 2.42
N ASN A 8 11.68 -10.20 2.86
CA ASN A 8 12.43 -10.46 4.09
C ASN A 8 11.64 -10.05 5.35
N ALA A 9 12.15 -10.41 6.54
CA ALA A 9 11.46 -10.16 7.80
C ALA A 9 11.24 -8.67 8.10
N GLU A 10 12.16 -7.79 7.70
CA GLU A 10 12.05 -6.34 7.92
C GLU A 10 10.96 -5.74 7.01
N GLN A 11 10.95 -6.13 5.73
CA GLN A 11 9.90 -5.76 4.77
C GLN A 11 8.53 -6.22 5.26
N LEU A 12 8.42 -7.45 5.77
CA LEU A 12 7.16 -7.98 6.30
C LEU A 12 6.66 -7.19 7.52
N GLU A 13 7.55 -6.78 8.41
CA GLU A 13 7.20 -5.96 9.57
C GLU A 13 6.76 -4.55 9.16
N GLU A 14 7.46 -3.92 8.20
CA GLU A 14 7.04 -2.63 7.64
C GLU A 14 5.66 -2.70 6.98
N LEU A 15 5.43 -3.74 6.18
CA LEU A 15 4.13 -3.97 5.54
C LEU A 15 3.03 -4.21 6.57
N ARG A 16 3.31 -4.94 7.65
CA ARG A 16 2.33 -5.18 8.72
C ARG A 16 1.97 -3.89 9.42
N ARG A 17 2.95 -3.02 9.71
CA ARG A 17 2.70 -1.68 10.25
C ARG A 17 1.83 -0.84 9.32
N CYS A 18 2.09 -0.87 8.01
CA CYS A 18 1.27 -0.16 7.04
C CYS A 18 -0.17 -0.71 6.99
N ALA A 19 -0.33 -2.04 6.98
CA ALA A 19 -1.65 -2.67 7.06
C ALA A 19 -2.42 -2.23 8.30
N THR A 20 -1.77 -2.19 9.48
CA THR A 20 -2.39 -1.71 10.72
C THR A 20 -2.87 -0.27 10.60
N ILE A 21 -2.02 0.66 10.14
CA ILE A 21 -2.38 2.08 9.98
C ILE A 21 -3.57 2.23 9.02
N MET A 22 -3.58 1.48 7.92
CA MET A 22 -4.68 1.53 6.95
C MET A 22 -5.99 1.03 7.53
N VAL A 23 -5.97 -0.06 8.30
CA VAL A 23 -7.18 -0.57 8.96
C VAL A 23 -7.65 0.38 10.07
N GLU A 24 -6.74 1.02 10.81
CA GLU A 24 -7.10 2.05 11.79
C GLU A 24 -7.83 3.23 11.13
N ALA A 25 -7.34 3.68 9.96
CA ALA A 25 -7.99 4.72 9.18
C ALA A 25 -9.37 4.28 8.67
N ASP A 26 -9.48 3.07 8.09
CA ASP A 26 -10.75 2.50 7.63
C ASP A 26 -11.77 2.42 8.79
N ASN A 27 -11.35 1.98 9.97
CA ASN A 27 -12.23 1.88 11.15
C ASN A 27 -12.66 3.25 11.67
N LEU A 28 -11.77 4.25 11.61
CA LEU A 28 -12.09 5.63 11.96
C LEU A 28 -13.10 6.24 10.98
N GLU A 29 -12.94 6.02 9.67
CA GLU A 29 -13.85 6.52 8.64
C GLU A 29 -15.24 5.89 8.70
N GLN A 30 -15.33 4.65 9.17
CA GLN A 30 -16.61 3.94 9.37
C GLN A 30 -17.36 4.39 10.62
N LEU A 31 -16.71 5.11 11.55
CA LEU A 31 -17.35 5.61 12.76
C LEU A 31 -18.37 6.69 12.40
N SER A 32 -19.62 6.53 12.88
CA SER A 32 -20.65 7.53 12.66
C SER A 32 -20.33 8.82 13.44
N TRP A 33 -20.76 9.97 12.91
CA TRP A 33 -20.59 11.24 13.61
C TRP A 33 -21.31 11.29 14.95
N ASP A 34 -22.46 10.61 15.07
CA ASP A 34 -23.22 10.54 16.33
C ASP A 34 -22.42 9.79 17.40
N ASP A 35 -21.81 8.65 17.03
CA ASP A 35 -20.97 7.87 17.93
C ASP A 35 -19.70 8.63 18.31
N ALA A 36 -19.05 9.29 17.35
CA ALA A 36 -17.89 10.13 17.60
C ALA A 36 -18.23 11.29 18.56
N TRP A 37 -19.38 11.94 18.38
CA TRP A 37 -19.85 13.02 19.24
C TRP A 37 -20.23 12.53 20.65
N ALA A 38 -20.68 11.28 20.76
CA ALA A 38 -20.91 10.60 22.03
C ALA A 38 -19.60 10.16 22.74
N GLY A 39 -18.43 10.39 22.12
CA GLY A 39 -17.13 10.00 22.66
C GLY A 39 -16.83 8.51 22.52
N ILE A 40 -17.52 7.80 21.62
CA ILE A 40 -17.23 6.41 21.29
C ILE A 40 -15.99 6.39 20.39
N TYR A 41 -15.00 5.61 20.79
CA TYR A 41 -13.80 5.43 19.98
C TYR A 41 -14.03 4.43 18.85
N PRO A 42 -13.35 4.58 17.70
CA PRO A 42 -13.36 3.57 16.65
C PRO A 42 -12.97 2.20 17.19
N GLN A 43 -13.47 1.15 16.54
CA GLN A 43 -13.03 -0.21 16.87
C GLN A 43 -11.54 -0.36 16.55
N GLU A 44 -10.81 -1.04 17.44
CA GLU A 44 -9.43 -1.40 17.16
C GLU A 44 -9.36 -2.39 15.99
N PRO A 45 -8.31 -2.33 15.15
CA PRO A 45 -8.08 -3.31 14.10
C PRO A 45 -8.07 -4.73 14.64
N THR A 46 -8.78 -5.64 13.97
CA THR A 46 -8.64 -7.06 14.26
C THR A 46 -7.47 -7.67 13.48
N ASP A 47 -6.91 -8.77 13.99
CA ASP A 47 -5.86 -9.52 13.29
C ASP A 47 -6.31 -9.98 11.88
N GLU A 48 -7.60 -10.29 11.72
CA GLU A 48 -8.16 -10.69 10.42
C GLU A 48 -8.17 -9.53 9.41
N GLN A 49 -8.57 -8.32 9.85
CA GLN A 49 -8.51 -7.13 9.00
C GLN A 49 -7.07 -6.80 8.61
N ILE A 50 -6.14 -6.89 9.56
CA ILE A 50 -4.72 -6.64 9.33
C ILE A 50 -4.16 -7.66 8.33
N GLU A 51 -4.43 -8.95 8.49
CA GLU A 51 -3.89 -9.97 7.57
C GLU A 51 -4.49 -9.84 6.16
N ALA A 52 -5.76 -9.46 6.04
CA ALA A 52 -6.39 -9.20 4.76
C ALA A 52 -5.72 -8.05 3.99
N GLU A 53 -5.48 -6.91 4.67
CA GLU A 53 -4.79 -5.77 4.07
C GLU A 53 -3.30 -6.07 3.83
N LEU A 54 -2.65 -6.78 4.75
CA LEU A 54 -1.27 -7.23 4.61
C LEU A 54 -1.08 -8.14 3.39
N SER A 55 -2.02 -9.06 3.13
CA SER A 55 -1.98 -9.94 1.97
C SER A 55 -2.04 -9.16 0.64
N ALA A 56 -2.87 -8.12 0.59
CA ALA A 56 -2.95 -7.22 -0.57
C ALA A 56 -1.64 -6.43 -0.75
N LEU A 57 -1.08 -5.88 0.34
CA LEU A 57 0.18 -5.15 0.32
C LEU A 57 1.37 -6.03 -0.06
N LYS A 58 1.47 -7.26 0.46
CA LYS A 58 2.50 -8.26 0.10
C LYS A 58 2.47 -8.52 -1.40
N THR A 59 1.29 -8.83 -1.94
CA THR A 59 1.13 -9.11 -3.37
C THR A 59 1.64 -7.94 -4.22
N LYS A 60 1.37 -6.70 -3.82
CA LYS A 60 1.80 -5.50 -4.54
C LYS A 60 3.31 -5.27 -4.40
N ALA A 61 3.85 -5.39 -3.19
CA ALA A 61 5.29 -5.27 -2.92
C ALA A 61 6.12 -6.30 -3.68
N GLU A 62 5.68 -7.56 -3.71
CA GLU A 62 6.35 -8.64 -4.46
C GLU A 62 6.36 -8.35 -5.97
N ARG A 63 5.30 -7.75 -6.51
CA ARG A 63 5.25 -7.36 -7.93
C ARG A 63 6.22 -6.23 -8.25
N ILE A 64 6.27 -5.21 -7.38
CA ILE A 64 7.18 -4.05 -7.48
C ILE A 64 8.63 -4.53 -7.46
N LEU A 65 9.02 -5.24 -6.40
CA LEU A 65 10.39 -5.71 -6.21
C LEU A 65 10.78 -6.82 -7.20
N GLY A 66 9.79 -7.57 -7.70
CA GLY A 66 9.98 -8.56 -8.77
C GLY A 66 10.12 -7.96 -10.17
N GLY A 67 9.96 -6.64 -10.33
CA GLY A 67 10.02 -5.94 -11.62
C GLY A 67 8.87 -6.29 -12.58
N SER A 68 7.76 -6.81 -12.04
CA SER A 68 6.56 -7.19 -12.79
C SER A 68 5.40 -6.21 -12.60
N TYR A 69 5.69 -5.09 -11.93
CA TYR A 69 4.72 -4.05 -11.65
C TYR A 69 4.44 -3.22 -12.90
N ASP A 70 3.17 -3.20 -13.29
CA ASP A 70 2.66 -2.42 -14.42
C ASP A 70 1.83 -1.26 -13.84
N PHE A 71 2.41 -0.06 -13.86
CA PHE A 71 1.80 1.13 -13.29
C PHE A 71 0.43 1.44 -13.91
N GLU A 72 0.20 1.12 -15.19
CA GLU A 72 -1.10 1.39 -15.82
C GLU A 72 -2.20 0.45 -15.33
N ARG A 73 -1.85 -0.77 -14.89
CA ARG A 73 -2.81 -1.79 -14.43
C ARG A 73 -2.98 -1.86 -12.92
N GLU A 74 -2.06 -1.28 -12.16
CA GLU A 74 -2.02 -1.39 -10.70
C GLU A 74 -2.69 -0.20 -9.99
N HIS A 75 -3.24 0.75 -10.76
CA HIS A 75 -3.96 1.96 -10.31
C HIS A 75 -5.46 1.93 -10.64
N ASP A 76 -6.04 0.73 -10.79
CA ASP A 76 -7.45 0.57 -11.18
C ASP A 76 -8.45 1.10 -10.15
N THR A 77 -8.05 1.20 -8.87
CA THR A 77 -8.92 1.72 -7.79
C THR A 77 -8.23 2.76 -6.92
N PHE A 78 -9.03 3.64 -6.32
CA PHE A 78 -8.52 4.62 -5.34
C PHE A 78 -7.85 3.93 -4.13
N ARG A 79 -8.34 2.76 -3.72
CA ARG A 79 -7.72 1.97 -2.64
C ARG A 79 -6.33 1.49 -3.02
N ASP A 80 -6.09 1.18 -4.29
CA ASP A 80 -4.75 0.79 -4.75
C ASP A 80 -3.77 1.96 -4.75
N ILE A 81 -4.24 3.17 -5.06
CA ILE A 81 -3.45 4.40 -4.94
C ILE A 81 -3.06 4.65 -3.47
N ILE A 82 -4.00 4.50 -2.54
CA ILE A 82 -3.71 4.62 -1.10
C ILE A 82 -2.68 3.59 -0.65
N ARG A 83 -2.79 2.34 -1.11
CA ARG A 83 -1.78 1.30 -0.80
C ARG A 83 -0.40 1.69 -1.28
N LEU A 84 -0.28 2.19 -2.51
CA LEU A 84 1.00 2.65 -3.04
C LEU A 84 1.58 3.81 -2.24
N LYS A 85 0.73 4.76 -1.84
CA LYS A 85 1.12 5.85 -0.93
C LYS A 85 1.73 5.34 0.37
N HIS A 86 1.13 4.33 0.98
CA HIS A 86 1.68 3.74 2.21
C HIS A 86 2.90 2.86 1.96
N LEU A 87 3.05 2.28 0.77
CA LEU A 87 4.26 1.57 0.37
C LEU A 87 5.43 2.53 0.12
N GLU A 88 5.20 3.77 -0.34
CA GLU A 88 6.22 4.83 -0.41
C GLU A 88 6.82 5.13 0.98
N ASP A 89 6.01 5.03 2.02
CA ASP A 89 6.44 5.26 3.40
C ASP A 89 7.23 4.07 3.99
N CYS A 90 7.26 2.91 3.31
CA CYS A 90 8.12 1.78 3.67
C CYS A 90 9.54 2.06 3.22
N LYS A 91 10.50 2.09 4.15
CA LYS A 91 11.89 2.45 3.82
C LYS A 91 12.58 1.39 2.98
N THR A 92 12.13 0.14 3.08
CA THR A 92 12.75 -1.01 2.44
C THR A 92 12.10 -1.41 1.11
N ILE A 93 11.06 -0.68 0.69
CA ILE A 93 10.33 -0.91 -0.55
C ILE A 93 10.45 0.37 -1.39
N ASP A 94 11.47 0.41 -2.24
CA ASP A 94 11.63 1.53 -3.17
C ASP A 94 10.72 1.31 -4.39
N ILE A 95 9.63 2.08 -4.44
CA ILE A 95 8.67 2.01 -5.53
C ILE A 95 9.09 2.83 -6.77
N TRP A 96 10.10 3.70 -6.66
CA TRP A 96 10.50 4.66 -7.68
C TRP A 96 11.65 4.17 -8.57
N MET A 97 12.18 2.96 -8.34
CA MET A 97 13.27 2.40 -9.16
C MET A 97 12.91 2.18 -10.64
N ASN A 98 11.63 2.23 -11.02
CA ASN A 98 11.15 1.94 -12.37
C ASN A 98 10.33 3.08 -13.00
N GLU A 99 10.46 4.33 -12.53
CA GLU A 99 9.90 5.43 -13.31
C GLU A 99 10.50 5.39 -14.72
N PRO A 100 9.68 5.38 -15.79
CA PRO A 100 10.20 5.73 -17.09
C PRO A 100 10.79 7.12 -16.93
N VAL A 101 12.10 7.24 -17.13
CA VAL A 101 12.74 8.53 -17.31
C VAL A 101 11.93 9.21 -18.40
N MET A 102 11.18 10.25 -18.03
CA MET A 102 10.55 11.11 -19.02
C MET A 102 11.73 11.65 -19.83
N ASP A 103 11.93 11.14 -21.04
CA ASP A 103 12.91 11.69 -21.95
C ASP A 103 12.51 13.16 -22.16
N GLU A 104 13.25 14.07 -21.53
CA GLU A 104 13.09 15.52 -21.69
C GLU A 104 13.42 15.97 -23.14
N GLU A 105 13.76 15.04 -24.03
CA GLU A 105 14.08 15.28 -25.44
C GLU A 105 12.95 14.79 -26.37
N SER A 106 11.87 15.55 -26.45
CA SER A 106 11.11 15.72 -27.70
C SER A 106 10.25 16.99 -27.68
N PHE A 107 10.88 18.10 -27.28
CA PHE A 107 10.47 19.42 -27.74
C PHE A 107 11.44 19.83 -28.86
N ASP A 108 11.39 19.12 -29.98
CA ASP A 108 12.01 19.58 -31.23
C ASP A 108 11.00 20.47 -31.96
N GLU A 109 11.35 21.76 -31.97
CA GLU A 109 11.03 22.90 -32.87
C GLU A 109 9.63 23.07 -33.49
#